data_AF-A0A9P5YJI7-F1
#
_entry.id   AF-A0A9P5YJI7-F1
#
_cell.length_a   1.000
_cell.length_b   1.000
_cell.length_c   1.000
_cell.angle_alpha   90.00
_cell.angle_beta   90.00
_cell.angle_gamma   90.00
#
_symmetry.space_group_name_H-M   'P 1'
#
loop_
_entity.id
_entity.type
_entity.pdbx_description
1 polymer ?
#
loop_
_entity_poly.entity_id
_entity_poly.type
_entity_poly.pdbx_seq_one_letter_code
_entity_poly.pdbx_strand_id
1 'polypeptide(L)'
;MDELFWSSVVKRWSEASENVIKLKKELAILEEERSLYIHAFGPLSQLPRNEYTDWSQFEHPPKGISKHNKDSGTKSLYATGSAKIQDELQDAEIGLGKAKEEYRKLQHDLAVSAQTINALTLENERLIRSRHEEMDALHEHLLNAQRAFSSNTLTADDTPRQTPTWPESNQQEYTSAAGVERQLEILMQGLKANEEDKQELRHELESTRDKLHKAEETIKALLAATMKLQKIARHSAHNSSHPVSVHSLHSGSRRSSKISITSNHSHAGDLVNRHASRTIYPKSLDVVVSGLEVGGKTFVKQKTSQFLPLEREEATYNFPSVSDTISIVESENLFDRAFLKHILGEGASALNYHFSMKNELFDEKNTTLSYLCPTLDHHPWCPRIPGQHGYIFVGLGKDKDAYRAPVIRHLFVGLPKDQTKQRVFRYLGKYKVSGVEPLLPEEWCTLSKEIQHIYASLTREKGKDPRQLAEILFAYDKGNLRVPCIQLQCVSFDQSFYTALISHRKAGQKS
;
A
#
# COMPACT_ATOMS: atom_id res chain seq x y z
N MET A 1 -7.79 -28.87 -18.00
CA MET A 1 -6.67 -27.92 -17.77
C MET A 1 -6.16 -27.52 -19.13
N ASP A 2 -6.25 -26.24 -19.47
CA ASP A 2 -6.08 -25.78 -20.85
C ASP A 2 -4.61 -25.74 -21.29
N GLU A 3 -4.36 -26.22 -22.51
CA GLU A 3 -3.06 -26.24 -23.17
C GLU A 3 -2.48 -24.82 -23.33
N LEU A 4 -3.35 -23.81 -23.44
CA LEU A 4 -3.01 -22.38 -23.49
C LEU A 4 -2.42 -21.84 -22.19
N PHE A 5 -2.80 -22.41 -21.04
CA PHE A 5 -2.21 -22.03 -19.76
C PHE A 5 -0.75 -22.48 -19.67
N TRP A 6 -0.49 -23.75 -20.00
CA TRP A 6 0.85 -24.32 -19.95
C TRP A 6 1.80 -23.66 -20.96
N SER A 7 1.34 -23.31 -22.16
CA SER A 7 2.17 -22.59 -23.14
C SER A 7 2.57 -21.19 -22.63
N SER A 8 1.68 -20.47 -21.97
CA SER A 8 1.95 -19.17 -21.34
C SER A 8 2.96 -19.29 -20.18
N VAL A 9 2.81 -20.32 -19.35
CA VAL A 9 3.74 -20.60 -18.23
C VAL A 9 5.14 -20.94 -18.75
N VAL A 10 5.24 -21.83 -19.74
CA VAL A 10 6.52 -22.22 -20.35
C VAL A 10 7.19 -21.03 -21.04
N LYS A 11 6.42 -20.18 -21.73
CA LYS A 11 6.92 -18.95 -22.35
C LYS A 11 7.51 -17.99 -21.33
N ARG A 12 6.77 -17.68 -20.25
CA ARG A 12 7.26 -16.80 -19.17
C ARG A 12 8.49 -17.37 -18.46
N TRP A 13 8.53 -18.69 -18.27
CA TRP A 13 9.69 -19.34 -17.68
C TRP A 13 10.92 -19.26 -18.59
N SER A 14 10.74 -19.46 -19.90
CA SER A 14 11.79 -19.27 -20.91
C SER A 14 12.33 -17.85 -20.90
N GLU A 15 11.47 -16.84 -20.96
CA GLU A 15 11.85 -15.41 -20.92
C GLU A 15 12.60 -15.05 -19.62
N ALA A 16 12.13 -15.58 -18.48
CA ALA A 16 12.80 -15.38 -17.21
C ALA A 16 14.20 -16.03 -17.19
N SER A 17 14.33 -17.25 -17.74
CA SER A 17 15.63 -17.94 -17.83
C SER A 17 16.62 -17.21 -18.73
N GLU A 18 16.16 -16.63 -19.82
CA GLU A 18 16.99 -15.86 -20.76
C GLU A 18 17.49 -14.56 -20.12
N ASN A 19 16.64 -13.88 -19.36
CA ASN A 19 17.04 -12.71 -18.57
C ASN A 19 18.12 -13.06 -17.52
N VAL A 20 18.01 -14.21 -16.85
CA VAL A 20 19.05 -14.67 -15.91
C VAL A 20 20.39 -14.91 -16.61
N ILE A 21 20.37 -15.50 -17.82
CA ILE A 21 21.58 -15.70 -18.63
C ILE A 21 22.19 -14.36 -19.03
N LYS A 22 21.38 -13.39 -19.44
CA LYS A 22 21.83 -12.05 -19.79
C LYS A 22 22.50 -11.35 -18.60
N LEU A 23 21.85 -11.35 -17.43
CA LEU A 23 22.40 -10.75 -16.21
C LEU A 23 23.71 -11.41 -15.78
N LYS A 24 23.86 -12.74 -15.95
CA LYS A 24 25.14 -13.43 -15.69
C LYS A 24 26.25 -12.98 -16.62
N LYS A 25 25.95 -12.71 -17.90
CA LYS A 25 26.94 -12.17 -18.85
C LYS A 25 27.35 -10.75 -18.47
N GLU A 26 26.39 -9.89 -18.14
CA GLU A 26 26.67 -8.52 -17.68
C GLU A 26 27.51 -8.50 -16.40
N LEU A 27 27.21 -9.40 -15.45
CA LEU A 27 28.00 -9.55 -14.22
C LEU A 27 29.44 -9.99 -14.51
N ALA A 28 29.64 -10.93 -15.45
CA ALA A 28 30.98 -11.36 -15.85
C ALA A 28 31.80 -10.22 -16.48
N ILE A 29 31.17 -9.37 -17.30
CA ILE A 29 31.81 -8.18 -17.89
C ILE A 29 32.24 -7.21 -16.79
N LEU A 30 31.36 -6.93 -15.81
CA LEU A 30 31.70 -6.04 -14.70
C LEU A 30 32.82 -6.59 -13.81
N GLU A 31 32.88 -7.91 -13.61
CA GLU A 31 33.98 -8.55 -12.88
C GLU A 31 35.31 -8.44 -13.63
N GLU A 32 35.29 -8.54 -14.96
CA GLU A 32 36.46 -8.32 -15.82
C GLU A 32 36.93 -6.86 -15.77
N GLU A 33 36.01 -5.89 -15.94
CA GLU A 33 36.31 -4.46 -15.81
C GLU A 33 36.91 -4.14 -14.43
N ARG A 34 36.30 -4.65 -13.36
CA ARG A 34 36.81 -4.49 -12.00
C ARG A 34 38.21 -5.07 -11.84
N SER A 35 38.50 -6.21 -12.45
CA SER A 35 39.83 -6.83 -12.42
C SER A 35 40.87 -5.97 -13.16
N LEU A 36 40.49 -5.36 -14.28
CA LEU A 36 41.32 -4.40 -15.00
C LEU A 36 41.61 -3.16 -14.15
N TYR A 37 40.62 -2.61 -13.45
CA TYR A 37 40.82 -1.48 -12.53
C TYR A 37 41.76 -1.85 -11.39
N ILE A 38 41.59 -3.02 -10.78
CA ILE A 38 42.48 -3.48 -9.70
C ILE A 38 43.92 -3.63 -10.21
N HIS A 39 44.12 -4.15 -11.42
CA HIS A 39 45.46 -4.29 -12.00
C HIS A 39 46.08 -2.93 -12.37
N ALA A 40 45.29 -2.01 -12.90
CA ALA A 40 45.76 -0.68 -13.30
C ALA A 40 46.13 0.21 -12.11
N PHE A 41 45.41 0.10 -10.98
CA PHE A 41 45.57 0.98 -9.82
C PHE A 41 46.21 0.30 -8.61
N GLY A 42 46.36 -1.03 -8.62
CA GLY A 42 47.02 -1.81 -7.56
C GLY A 42 48.40 -1.28 -7.13
N PRO A 43 49.30 -0.91 -8.06
CA PRO A 43 50.65 -0.43 -7.70
C PRO A 43 50.66 0.90 -6.94
N LEU A 44 49.64 1.74 -7.07
CA LEU A 44 49.59 3.07 -6.44
C LEU A 44 49.16 3.02 -4.96
N SER A 45 48.58 1.91 -4.51
CA SER A 45 48.11 1.74 -3.13
C SER A 45 49.19 1.29 -2.14
N GLN A 46 50.42 1.02 -2.60
CA GLN A 46 51.54 0.57 -1.76
C GLN A 46 52.54 1.68 -1.38
N LEU A 47 52.15 2.96 -1.45
CA LEU A 47 53.00 4.03 -0.91
C LEU A 47 53.00 3.95 0.63
N PRO A 48 54.19 3.92 1.26
CA PRO A 48 54.32 3.71 2.70
C PRO A 48 53.73 4.91 3.45
N ARG A 49 52.65 4.63 4.18
CA ARG A 49 51.96 5.56 5.08
C ARG A 49 52.81 5.78 6.33
N ASN A 50 53.94 6.48 6.19
CA ASN A 50 54.82 6.82 7.30
C ASN A 50 54.64 8.29 7.72
N GLU A 51 54.52 8.46 9.03
CA GLU A 51 54.65 9.72 9.80
C GLU A 51 53.58 10.79 9.59
N TYR A 52 52.46 10.61 10.30
CA TYR A 52 51.57 11.73 10.66
C TYR A 52 52.27 12.59 11.72
N THR A 53 52.77 13.75 11.31
CA THR A 53 53.20 14.82 12.21
C THR A 53 51.96 15.47 12.83
N ASP A 54 52.02 15.66 14.14
CA ASP A 54 51.07 16.35 15.00
C ASP A 54 50.96 17.85 14.61
N TRP A 55 49.79 18.27 14.12
CA TRP A 55 49.51 19.66 13.69
C TRP A 55 48.69 20.44 14.74
N SER A 56 48.74 20.06 16.02
CA SER A 56 47.94 20.72 17.07
C SER A 56 48.60 21.93 17.75
N GLN A 57 49.74 22.42 17.27
CA GLN A 57 50.37 23.63 17.82
C GLN A 57 50.84 24.54 16.69
N PHE A 58 50.15 25.66 16.46
CA PHE A 58 50.73 26.98 16.16
C PHE A 58 49.59 27.97 15.87
N GLU A 59 49.02 28.54 16.93
CA GLU A 59 48.48 29.90 16.86
C GLU A 59 49.66 30.87 17.01
N HIS A 60 49.92 31.70 15.99
CA HIS A 60 50.32 33.10 16.10
C HIS A 60 50.60 33.67 14.69
N PRO A 61 50.16 34.91 14.37
CA PRO A 61 50.50 35.57 13.12
C PRO A 61 51.72 36.48 13.30
N PRO A 62 52.66 36.52 12.33
CA PRO A 62 53.50 37.70 12.16
C PRO A 62 53.21 38.40 10.84
N LYS A 63 53.06 39.71 10.97
CA LYS A 63 53.10 40.70 9.89
C LYS A 63 54.50 40.76 9.29
N GLY A 64 54.56 41.00 7.98
CA GLY A 64 55.56 41.92 7.41
C GLY A 64 56.59 41.32 6.45
N ILE A 65 56.52 41.81 5.20
CA ILE A 65 57.62 42.13 4.29
C ILE A 65 58.41 40.94 3.71
N SER A 66 58.29 40.69 2.39
CA SER A 66 59.38 41.00 1.43
C SER A 66 59.01 40.59 0.01
N LYS A 67 59.37 41.44 -0.95
CA LYS A 67 59.33 41.21 -2.40
C LYS A 67 60.57 40.39 -2.83
N HIS A 68 60.48 39.83 -4.04
CA HIS A 68 61.52 39.26 -4.92
C HIS A 68 61.79 37.74 -4.90
N ASN A 69 61.31 37.07 -5.96
CA ASN A 69 62.04 36.30 -6.99
C ASN A 69 61.12 35.19 -7.54
N LYS A 70 60.70 35.29 -8.80
CA LYS A 70 61.35 34.77 -10.02
C LYS A 70 61.34 33.23 -10.10
N ASP A 71 60.52 32.77 -11.05
CA ASP A 71 60.75 31.65 -11.96
C ASP A 71 61.47 30.41 -11.44
N SER A 72 60.68 29.35 -11.22
CA SER A 72 60.99 28.04 -11.80
C SER A 72 59.70 27.23 -11.93
N GLY A 73 59.18 27.15 -13.14
CA GLY A 73 58.11 26.24 -13.50
C GLY A 73 58.62 24.81 -13.58
N THR A 74 58.17 23.98 -12.65
CA THR A 74 58.09 22.52 -12.83
C THR A 74 56.80 22.03 -12.21
N LYS A 75 55.83 21.77 -13.10
CA LYS A 75 54.48 21.29 -12.85
C LYS A 75 54.50 20.05 -11.96
N SER A 76 54.05 20.19 -10.71
CA SER A 76 53.70 19.08 -9.83
C SER A 76 52.30 18.58 -10.18
N LEU A 77 52.24 17.54 -11.03
CA LEU A 77 51.00 16.88 -11.50
C LEU A 77 50.48 15.80 -10.53
N TYR A 78 51.12 15.59 -9.38
CA TYR A 78 50.78 14.50 -8.45
C TYR A 78 49.91 14.93 -7.26
N ALA A 79 49.75 16.23 -7.01
CA ALA A 79 48.97 16.72 -5.86
C ALA A 79 47.44 16.67 -6.09
N THR A 80 46.98 16.74 -7.35
CA THR A 80 45.54 16.77 -7.69
C THR A 80 44.87 15.39 -7.65
N GLY A 81 45.64 14.30 -7.72
CA GLY A 81 45.11 12.94 -7.66
C GLY A 81 44.66 12.51 -6.25
N SER A 82 45.36 12.99 -5.22
CA SER A 82 45.09 12.59 -3.82
C SER A 82 43.77 13.15 -3.29
N ALA A 83 43.38 14.36 -3.70
CA ALA A 83 42.14 15.00 -3.24
C ALA A 83 40.89 14.25 -3.73
N LYS A 84 40.88 13.81 -5.00
CA LYS A 84 39.76 13.06 -5.57
C LYS A 84 39.55 11.70 -4.89
N ILE A 85 40.63 11.00 -4.56
CA ILE A 85 40.55 9.69 -3.89
C ILE A 85 39.99 9.86 -2.47
N GLN A 86 40.33 10.96 -1.78
CA GLN A 86 39.81 11.23 -0.44
C GLN A 86 38.32 11.58 -0.46
N ASP A 87 37.86 12.36 -1.44
CA ASP A 87 36.44 12.65 -1.63
C ASP A 87 35.64 11.38 -1.95
N GLU A 88 36.13 10.53 -2.85
CA GLU A 88 35.49 9.25 -3.19
C GLU A 88 35.42 8.29 -1.98
N LEU A 89 36.45 8.28 -1.13
CA LEU A 89 36.46 7.47 0.08
C LEU A 89 35.43 7.99 1.10
N GLN A 90 35.33 9.31 1.25
CA GLN A 90 34.34 9.95 2.12
C GLN A 90 32.91 9.68 1.63
N ASP A 91 32.66 9.73 0.32
CA ASP A 91 31.37 9.38 -0.27
C ASP A 91 31.02 7.90 -0.04
N ALA A 92 32.01 7.00 -0.17
CA ALA A 92 31.81 5.58 0.13
C ALA A 92 31.50 5.33 1.61
N GLU A 93 32.15 6.05 2.54
CA GLU A 93 31.86 5.98 3.98
C GLU A 93 30.44 6.48 4.29
N ILE A 94 30.02 7.58 3.68
CA ILE A 94 28.65 8.10 3.78
C ILE A 94 27.65 7.07 3.22
N GLY A 95 27.95 6.47 2.07
CA GLY A 95 27.15 5.42 1.46
C GLY A 95 27.00 4.18 2.35
N LEU A 96 28.10 3.71 2.95
CA LEU A 96 28.10 2.59 3.89
C LEU A 96 27.29 2.92 5.16
N GLY A 97 27.37 4.16 5.66
CA GLY A 97 26.58 4.64 6.78
C GLY A 97 25.08 4.56 6.49
N LYS A 98 24.64 5.07 5.32
CA LYS A 98 23.25 4.99 4.86
C LYS A 98 22.78 3.54 4.71
N ALA A 99 23.58 2.67 4.11
CA ALA A 99 23.24 1.27 3.94
C ALA A 99 23.07 0.52 5.28
N LYS A 100 23.90 0.83 6.28
CA LYS A 100 23.76 0.28 7.64
C LYS A 100 22.47 0.73 8.31
N GLU A 101 22.08 1.99 8.12
CA GLU A 101 20.83 2.52 8.69
C GLU A 101 19.59 1.88 8.05
N GLU A 102 19.57 1.78 6.71
CA GLU A 102 18.51 1.06 5.99
C GLU A 102 18.42 -0.42 6.43
N TYR A 103 19.55 -1.07 6.67
CA TYR A 103 19.57 -2.44 7.19
C TYR A 103 18.95 -2.54 8.59
N ARG A 104 19.24 -1.61 9.50
CA ARG A 104 18.60 -1.58 10.84
C ARG A 104 17.10 -1.34 10.73
N LYS A 105 16.68 -0.44 9.84
CA LYS A 105 15.26 -0.18 9.58
C LYS A 105 14.55 -1.44 9.07
N LEU A 106 15.14 -2.15 8.13
CA LEU A 106 14.61 -3.44 7.64
C LEU A 106 14.55 -4.51 8.74
N GLN A 107 15.55 -4.59 9.63
CA GLN A 107 15.51 -5.49 10.78
C GLN A 107 14.36 -5.15 11.74
N HIS A 108 14.13 -3.86 11.99
CA HIS A 108 13.03 -3.39 12.81
C HIS A 108 11.67 -3.73 12.18
N ASP A 109 11.49 -3.41 10.90
CA ASP A 109 10.25 -3.70 10.16
C ASP A 109 9.96 -5.21 10.12
N LEU A 110 11.00 -6.04 9.96
CA LEU A 110 10.88 -7.51 10.02
C LEU A 110 10.41 -7.99 11.40
N ALA A 111 10.94 -7.40 12.48
CA ALA A 111 10.52 -7.74 13.85
C ALA A 111 9.07 -7.34 14.13
N VAL A 112 8.64 -6.15 13.68
CA VAL A 112 7.25 -5.67 13.80
C VAL A 112 6.30 -6.56 12.98
N SER A 113 6.69 -6.93 11.77
CA SER A 113 5.92 -7.85 10.92
C SER A 113 5.76 -9.22 11.57
N ALA A 114 6.83 -9.79 12.13
CA ALA A 114 6.78 -11.07 12.86
C ALA A 114 5.83 -11.02 14.07
N GLN A 115 5.83 -9.92 14.83
CA GLN A 115 4.88 -9.72 15.93
C GLN A 115 3.43 -9.67 15.44
N THR A 116 3.19 -8.98 14.32
CA THR A 116 1.85 -8.88 13.71
C THR A 116 1.35 -10.25 13.24
N ILE A 117 2.21 -11.03 12.60
CA ILE A 117 1.89 -12.41 12.17
C ILE A 117 1.52 -13.28 13.37
N ASN A 118 2.27 -13.20 14.47
CA ASN A 118 1.97 -13.95 15.69
C ASN A 118 0.63 -13.54 16.32
N ALA A 119 0.32 -12.23 16.35
CA ALA A 119 -0.95 -11.73 16.86
C ALA A 119 -2.14 -12.23 16.02
N LEU A 120 -2.04 -12.15 14.70
CA LEU A 120 -3.07 -12.65 13.78
C LEU A 120 -3.22 -14.18 13.86
N THR A 121 -2.13 -14.91 14.08
CA THR A 121 -2.16 -16.36 14.28
C THR A 121 -2.96 -16.71 15.54
N LEU A 122 -2.69 -16.02 16.66
CA LEU A 122 -3.41 -16.21 17.91
C LEU A 122 -4.90 -15.85 17.78
N GLU A 123 -5.21 -14.78 17.04
CA GLU A 123 -6.59 -14.38 16.77
C GLU A 123 -7.34 -15.42 15.92
N ASN A 124 -6.70 -15.96 14.88
CA ASN A 124 -7.26 -17.05 14.08
C ASN A 124 -7.53 -18.31 14.92
N GLU A 125 -6.60 -18.70 15.79
CA GLU A 125 -6.81 -19.82 16.72
C GLU A 125 -7.98 -19.57 17.67
N ARG A 126 -8.18 -18.33 18.12
CA ARG A 126 -9.34 -17.94 18.94
C ARG A 126 -10.64 -18.05 18.15
N LEU A 127 -10.67 -17.58 16.91
CA LEU A 127 -11.85 -17.65 16.05
C LEU A 127 -12.21 -19.10 15.69
N ILE A 128 -11.22 -19.96 15.43
CA ILE A 128 -11.43 -21.39 15.19
C ILE A 128 -12.09 -22.05 16.41
N ARG A 129 -11.60 -21.75 17.63
CA ARG A 129 -12.20 -22.27 18.86
C ARG A 129 -13.64 -21.78 19.06
N SER A 130 -13.87 -20.47 18.92
CA SER A 130 -15.22 -19.87 19.02
C SER A 130 -16.21 -20.53 18.05
N ARG A 131 -15.79 -20.74 16.79
CA ARG A 131 -16.64 -21.40 15.79
C ARG A 131 -16.92 -22.86 16.14
N HIS A 132 -15.94 -23.57 16.71
CA HIS A 132 -16.12 -24.94 17.13
C HIS A 132 -17.12 -25.04 18.29
N GLU A 133 -17.00 -24.15 19.28
CA GLU A 133 -17.95 -24.03 20.40
C GLU A 133 -19.37 -23.71 19.91
N GLU A 134 -19.53 -22.81 18.94
CA GLU A 134 -20.83 -22.53 18.31
C GLU A 134 -21.41 -23.74 17.56
N MET A 135 -20.58 -24.48 16.83
CA MET A 135 -20.99 -25.70 16.13
C MET A 135 -21.41 -26.80 17.10
N ASP A 136 -20.69 -26.98 18.21
CA ASP A 136 -21.03 -27.95 19.25
C ASP A 136 -22.33 -27.57 19.95
N ALA A 137 -22.55 -26.29 20.26
CA ALA A 137 -23.79 -25.78 20.82
C ALA A 137 -24.99 -26.02 19.87
N LEU A 138 -24.83 -25.75 18.58
CA LEU A 138 -25.86 -26.04 17.57
C LEU A 138 -26.15 -27.54 17.46
N HIS A 139 -25.11 -28.38 17.52
CA HIS A 139 -25.26 -29.83 17.48
C HIS A 139 -26.02 -30.34 18.71
N GLU A 140 -25.71 -29.82 19.90
CA GLU A 140 -26.43 -30.14 21.13
C GLU A 140 -27.90 -29.71 21.06
N HIS A 141 -28.18 -28.51 20.55
CA HIS A 141 -29.55 -28.03 20.32
C HIS A 141 -30.34 -28.96 19.39
N LEU A 142 -29.73 -29.44 18.30
CA LEU A 142 -30.36 -30.39 17.38
C LEU A 142 -30.64 -31.74 18.06
N LEU A 143 -29.69 -32.28 18.84
CA LEU A 143 -29.91 -33.52 19.60
C LEU A 143 -31.01 -33.37 20.64
N ASN A 144 -31.09 -32.22 21.32
CA ASN A 144 -32.14 -31.93 22.29
C ASN A 144 -33.52 -31.79 21.63
N ALA A 145 -33.61 -31.11 20.48
CA ALA A 145 -34.84 -31.03 19.70
C ALA A 145 -35.30 -32.40 19.20
N GLN A 146 -34.38 -33.24 18.73
CA GLN A 146 -34.65 -34.61 18.30
C GLN A 146 -35.15 -35.48 19.47
N ARG A 147 -34.58 -35.34 20.67
CA ARG A 147 -35.06 -36.05 21.88
C ARG A 147 -36.48 -35.60 22.25
N ALA A 148 -36.76 -34.30 22.26
CA ALA A 148 -38.09 -33.78 22.56
C ALA A 148 -39.15 -34.29 21.58
N PHE A 149 -38.81 -34.39 20.29
CA PHE A 149 -39.69 -34.95 19.27
C PHE A 149 -40.00 -36.44 19.52
N SER A 150 -38.98 -37.25 19.86
CA SER A 150 -39.15 -38.68 20.16
C SER A 150 -39.90 -38.96 21.46
N SER A 151 -39.85 -38.06 22.45
CA SER A 151 -40.59 -38.22 23.71
C SER A 151 -42.09 -37.99 23.55
N ASN A 152 -42.52 -37.13 22.62
CA ASN A 152 -43.93 -36.82 22.40
C ASN A 152 -44.68 -37.91 21.60
N THR A 153 -43.99 -38.77 20.86
CA THR A 153 -44.61 -39.82 20.05
C THR A 153 -44.98 -41.09 20.83
N LEU A 154 -44.48 -41.25 22.07
CA LEU A 154 -44.67 -42.48 22.86
C LEU A 154 -45.80 -42.41 23.91
N THR A 155 -46.49 -41.27 24.06
CA THR A 155 -47.62 -41.14 25.00
C THR A 155 -48.99 -41.23 24.34
N ALA A 156 -49.06 -41.58 23.06
CA ALA A 156 -50.32 -41.84 22.36
C ALA A 156 -50.66 -43.35 22.45
N ASP A 157 -50.96 -43.83 23.65
CA ASP A 157 -51.43 -45.19 23.87
C ASP A 157 -52.83 -45.19 24.53
N ASP A 158 -53.70 -46.00 23.92
CA ASP A 158 -55.02 -46.46 24.32
C ASP A 158 -56.11 -45.44 24.73
N THR A 159 -56.78 -44.89 23.72
CA THR A 159 -58.24 -44.64 23.83
C THR A 159 -58.96 -45.13 22.57
N PRO A 160 -59.91 -46.07 22.68
CA PRO A 160 -60.51 -46.70 21.52
C PRO A 160 -61.63 -45.84 20.89
N ARG A 161 -61.54 -45.72 19.57
CA ARG A 161 -62.64 -45.58 18.60
C ARG A 161 -63.81 -44.67 18.99
N GLN A 162 -63.70 -43.40 18.58
CA GLN A 162 -64.81 -42.75 17.88
C GLN A 162 -64.23 -42.04 16.66
N THR A 163 -64.73 -42.41 15.48
CA THR A 163 -64.43 -41.80 14.18
C THR A 163 -64.75 -40.31 14.22
N PRO A 164 -63.75 -39.40 14.15
CA PRO A 164 -64.00 -37.99 13.97
C PRO A 164 -63.96 -37.69 12.47
N THR A 165 -65.04 -37.11 11.99
CA THR A 165 -65.13 -36.45 10.70
C THR A 165 -64.04 -35.36 10.66
N TRP A 166 -63.04 -35.55 9.81
CA TRP A 166 -61.90 -34.66 9.66
C TRP A 166 -62.36 -33.27 9.16
N PRO A 167 -62.12 -32.17 9.88
CA PRO A 167 -62.34 -30.83 9.35
C PRO A 167 -61.20 -30.49 8.37
N GLU A 168 -61.54 -29.88 7.23
CA GLU A 168 -60.67 -29.43 6.13
C GLU A 168 -59.62 -28.35 6.50
N SER A 169 -59.19 -28.27 7.75
CA SER A 169 -58.31 -27.24 8.29
C SER A 169 -56.80 -27.54 8.16
N ASN A 170 -56.39 -28.64 7.51
CA ASN A 170 -54.98 -29.07 7.46
C ASN A 170 -54.14 -28.52 6.29
N GLN A 171 -54.65 -27.55 5.52
CA GLN A 171 -53.83 -26.89 4.49
C GLN A 171 -52.69 -26.03 5.05
N GLN A 172 -52.74 -25.63 6.32
CA GLN A 172 -51.73 -24.76 6.91
C GLN A 172 -50.41 -25.48 7.26
N GLU A 173 -50.46 -26.77 7.61
CA GLU A 173 -49.25 -27.57 7.89
C GLU A 173 -48.39 -27.82 6.65
N TYR A 174 -49.00 -28.03 5.48
CA TYR A 174 -48.26 -28.22 4.22
C TYR A 174 -47.52 -26.97 3.76
N THR A 175 -48.00 -25.78 4.12
CA THR A 175 -47.27 -24.53 3.82
C THR A 175 -46.04 -24.32 4.71
N SER A 176 -46.01 -24.92 5.91
CA SER A 176 -44.87 -24.87 6.83
C SER A 176 -43.72 -25.74 6.35
N ALA A 177 -44.00 -26.97 5.92
CA ALA A 177 -42.98 -27.91 5.42
C ALA A 177 -42.23 -27.37 4.20
N ALA A 178 -42.95 -26.81 3.22
CA ALA A 178 -42.33 -26.20 2.04
C ALA A 178 -41.48 -24.95 2.37
N GLY A 179 -41.76 -24.27 3.48
CA GLY A 179 -40.94 -23.17 3.98
C GLY A 179 -39.59 -23.63 4.53
N VAL A 180 -39.59 -24.72 5.30
CA VAL A 180 -38.38 -25.32 5.88
C VAL A 180 -37.48 -25.92 4.79
N GLU A 181 -38.06 -26.58 3.79
CA GLU A 181 -37.30 -27.13 2.65
C GLU A 181 -36.54 -26.03 1.88
N ARG A 182 -37.17 -24.88 1.61
CA ARG A 182 -36.48 -23.75 0.97
C ARG A 182 -35.36 -23.18 1.83
N GLN A 183 -35.55 -23.11 3.15
CA GLN A 183 -34.50 -22.64 4.06
C GLN A 183 -33.30 -23.59 4.08
N LEU A 184 -33.55 -24.91 4.06
CA LEU A 184 -32.50 -25.91 3.94
C LEU A 184 -31.73 -25.79 2.61
N GLU A 185 -32.44 -25.57 1.50
CA GLU A 185 -31.81 -25.41 0.19
C GLU A 185 -30.92 -24.14 0.14
N ILE A 186 -31.39 -23.03 0.71
CA ILE A 186 -30.58 -21.80 0.83
C ILE A 186 -29.34 -22.03 1.70
N LEU A 187 -29.49 -22.72 2.84
CA LEU A 187 -28.37 -23.04 3.72
C LEU A 187 -27.35 -23.97 3.03
N MET A 188 -27.81 -24.98 2.28
CA MET A 188 -26.94 -25.86 1.52
C MET A 188 -26.18 -25.12 0.42
N GLN A 189 -26.84 -24.21 -0.30
CA GLN A 189 -26.16 -23.35 -1.29
C GLN A 189 -25.13 -22.43 -0.63
N GLY A 190 -25.46 -21.85 0.52
CA GLY A 190 -24.54 -21.01 1.30
C GLY A 190 -23.33 -21.78 1.81
N LEU A 191 -23.51 -23.02 2.29
CA LEU A 191 -22.41 -23.89 2.71
C LEU A 191 -21.50 -24.26 1.54
N LYS A 192 -22.07 -24.53 0.35
CA LYS A 192 -21.30 -24.83 -0.85
C LYS A 192 -20.45 -23.64 -1.29
N ALA A 193 -21.04 -22.45 -1.37
CA ALA A 193 -20.32 -21.22 -1.71
C ALA A 193 -19.18 -20.93 -0.72
N ASN A 194 -19.43 -21.12 0.58
CA ASN A 194 -18.41 -20.92 1.62
C ASN A 194 -17.26 -21.94 1.52
N GLU A 195 -17.54 -23.19 1.13
CA GLU A 195 -16.48 -24.18 0.91
C GLU A 195 -15.65 -23.87 -0.35
N GLU A 196 -16.27 -23.33 -1.40
CA GLU A 196 -15.57 -22.82 -2.60
C GLU A 196 -14.64 -21.65 -2.23
N ASP A 197 -15.13 -20.64 -1.50
CA ASP A 197 -14.31 -19.52 -1.00
C ASP A 197 -13.13 -20.00 -0.13
N LYS A 198 -13.37 -20.99 0.73
CA LYS A 198 -12.33 -21.59 1.57
C LYS A 198 -11.27 -22.33 0.75
N GLN A 199 -11.66 -22.99 -0.34
CA GLN A 199 -10.71 -23.61 -1.26
C GLN A 199 -9.88 -22.56 -2.00
N GLU A 200 -10.49 -21.46 -2.43
CA GLU A 200 -9.77 -20.33 -3.04
C GLU A 200 -8.74 -19.74 -2.08
N LEU A 201 -9.13 -19.48 -0.83
CA LEU A 201 -8.21 -18.98 0.21
C LEU A 201 -7.05 -19.94 0.49
N ARG A 202 -7.30 -21.27 0.48
CA ARG A 202 -6.22 -22.27 0.62
C ARG A 202 -5.23 -22.22 -0.55
N HIS A 203 -5.73 -22.06 -1.77
CA HIS A 203 -4.89 -21.92 -2.96
C HIS A 203 -4.06 -20.62 -2.94
N GLU A 204 -4.66 -19.51 -2.49
CA GLU A 204 -3.94 -18.24 -2.32
C GLU A 204 -2.84 -18.35 -1.25
N LEU A 205 -3.14 -18.99 -0.12
CA LEU A 205 -2.17 -19.21 0.96
C LEU A 205 -1.00 -20.08 0.48
N GLU A 206 -1.26 -21.15 -0.26
CA GLU A 206 -0.18 -21.97 -0.85
C GLU A 206 0.67 -21.16 -1.85
N SER A 207 0.02 -20.35 -2.71
CA SER A 207 0.73 -19.47 -3.65
C SER A 207 1.63 -18.45 -2.95
N THR A 208 1.19 -17.90 -1.81
CA THR A 208 2.00 -16.94 -1.03
C THR A 208 3.16 -17.64 -0.33
N ARG A 209 2.95 -18.85 0.19
CA ARG A 209 4.01 -19.69 0.78
C ARG A 209 5.11 -20.02 -0.22
N ASP A 210 4.75 -20.37 -1.46
CA ASP A 210 5.69 -20.61 -2.55
C ASP A 210 6.51 -19.36 -2.90
N LYS A 211 5.85 -18.18 -2.95
CA LYS A 211 6.54 -16.90 -3.20
C LYS A 211 7.51 -16.56 -2.07
N LEU A 212 7.11 -16.80 -0.82
CA LEU A 212 7.96 -16.59 0.34
C LEU A 212 9.19 -17.51 0.31
N HIS A 213 9.01 -18.80 0.05
CA HIS A 213 10.12 -19.74 -0.08
C HIS A 213 11.09 -19.33 -1.20
N LYS A 214 10.58 -18.87 -2.36
CA LYS A 214 11.44 -18.35 -3.44
C LYS A 214 12.25 -17.14 -2.99
N ALA A 215 11.65 -16.21 -2.25
CA ALA A 215 12.34 -15.06 -1.70
C ALA A 215 13.43 -15.47 -0.70
N GLU A 216 13.16 -16.42 0.20
CA GLU A 216 14.15 -16.97 1.13
C GLU A 216 15.35 -17.60 0.40
N GLU A 217 15.12 -18.37 -0.66
CA GLU A 217 16.19 -18.93 -1.49
C GLU A 217 17.02 -17.83 -2.17
N THR A 218 16.39 -16.75 -2.65
CA THR A 218 17.13 -15.61 -3.21
C THR A 218 18.00 -14.90 -2.17
N ILE A 219 17.52 -14.76 -0.92
CA ILE A 219 18.28 -14.17 0.19
C ILE A 219 19.48 -15.07 0.54
N LYS A 220 19.30 -16.39 0.62
CA LYS A 220 20.39 -17.34 0.86
C LYS A 220 21.46 -17.26 -0.25
N ALA A 221 21.04 -17.19 -1.51
CA ALA A 221 21.95 -17.05 -2.64
C ALA A 221 22.77 -15.74 -2.56
N LEU A 222 22.13 -14.63 -2.19
CA LEU A 222 22.79 -13.34 -2.03
C LEU A 222 23.78 -13.32 -0.86
N LEU A 223 23.43 -13.95 0.28
CA LEU A 223 24.35 -14.13 1.41
C LEU A 223 25.56 -14.97 1.02
N ALA A 224 25.36 -16.08 0.30
CA ALA A 224 26.47 -16.91 -0.19
C ALA A 224 27.41 -16.15 -1.14
N ALA A 225 26.86 -15.33 -2.03
CA ALA A 225 27.64 -14.46 -2.91
C ALA A 225 28.45 -13.43 -2.10
N THR A 226 27.83 -12.80 -1.09
CA THR A 226 28.49 -11.84 -0.20
C THR A 226 29.65 -12.48 0.56
N MET A 227 29.49 -13.70 1.07
CA MET A 227 30.57 -14.43 1.75
C MET A 227 31.71 -14.80 0.79
N LYS A 228 31.42 -15.16 -0.46
CA LYS A 228 32.47 -15.40 -1.48
C LYS A 228 33.27 -14.12 -1.75
N LEU A 229 32.60 -12.98 -1.91
CA LEU A 229 33.25 -11.68 -2.10
C LEU A 229 34.13 -11.30 -0.91
N GLN A 230 33.65 -11.52 0.33
CA GLN A 230 34.46 -11.32 1.54
C GLN A 230 35.69 -12.22 1.58
N LYS A 231 35.57 -13.48 1.15
CA LYS A 231 36.70 -14.42 1.09
C LYS A 231 37.75 -13.97 0.07
N ILE A 232 37.33 -13.53 -1.12
CA ILE A 232 38.23 -12.97 -2.13
C ILE A 232 38.96 -11.74 -1.60
N ALA A 233 38.22 -10.82 -0.95
CA ALA A 233 38.80 -9.62 -0.35
C ALA A 233 39.87 -9.94 0.73
N ARG A 234 39.65 -10.97 1.54
CA ARG A 234 40.63 -11.40 2.57
C ARG A 234 41.86 -12.08 1.98
N HIS A 235 41.71 -12.92 0.96
CA HIS A 235 42.88 -13.58 0.34
C HIS A 235 43.71 -12.62 -0.51
N SER A 236 43.09 -11.59 -1.08
CA SER A 236 43.80 -10.49 -1.75
C SER A 236 44.76 -9.75 -0.82
N ALA A 237 44.53 -9.77 0.50
CA ALA A 237 45.36 -9.07 1.48
C ALA A 237 46.59 -9.85 1.95
N HIS A 238 46.66 -11.16 1.72
CA HIS A 238 47.75 -12.01 2.25
C HIS A 238 48.84 -12.37 1.24
N ASN A 239 48.57 -12.30 -0.07
CA ASN A 239 49.54 -12.70 -1.10
C ASN A 239 50.53 -11.60 -1.52
N SER A 240 50.55 -10.43 -0.86
CA SER A 240 51.51 -9.34 -1.14
C SER A 240 52.67 -9.23 -0.14
N SER A 241 52.84 -10.20 0.77
CA SER A 241 54.00 -10.21 1.67
C SER A 241 55.17 -10.96 1.04
N HIS A 242 56.00 -10.25 0.27
CA HIS A 242 57.37 -10.68 0.04
C HIS A 242 58.15 -10.65 1.38
N PRO A 243 58.97 -11.67 1.68
CA PRO A 243 59.83 -11.68 2.85
C PRO A 243 60.98 -10.70 2.63
N VAL A 244 60.88 -9.49 3.17
CA VAL A 244 62.03 -8.57 3.24
C VAL A 244 62.96 -9.09 4.32
N SER A 245 64.17 -9.41 3.86
CA SER A 245 65.30 -9.92 4.60
C SER A 245 65.64 -9.09 5.83
N VAL A 246 65.94 -9.84 6.88
CA VAL A 246 66.46 -9.45 8.18
C VAL A 246 67.76 -8.65 8.04
N HIS A 247 67.86 -7.48 8.67
CA HIS A 247 69.05 -7.06 9.42
C HIS A 247 68.70 -5.95 10.44
N SER A 248 68.71 -6.35 11.71
CA SER A 248 69.42 -5.72 12.84
C SER A 248 69.35 -4.20 13.03
N LEU A 249 68.72 -3.72 14.10
CA LEU A 249 69.37 -3.42 15.41
C LEU A 249 68.40 -2.65 16.33
N HIS A 250 68.29 -3.12 17.59
CA HIS A 250 68.07 -2.35 18.83
C HIS A 250 66.72 -1.62 18.97
N SER A 251 66.11 -1.39 20.14
CA SER A 251 66.28 -1.80 21.53
C SER A 251 65.09 -1.17 22.27
N GLY A 252 64.46 -1.90 23.20
CA GLY A 252 63.90 -1.27 24.41
C GLY A 252 62.37 -1.17 24.58
N SER A 253 61.92 -1.73 25.71
CA SER A 253 60.87 -1.21 26.61
C SER A 253 59.41 -1.54 26.24
N ARG A 254 58.80 -2.60 26.81
CA ARG A 254 58.16 -2.76 28.15
C ARG A 254 56.69 -2.29 28.23
N ARG A 255 55.89 -3.19 28.84
CA ARG A 255 54.50 -3.08 29.37
C ARG A 255 53.40 -3.22 28.32
N SER A 256 52.69 -4.35 28.17
CA SER A 256 51.88 -5.12 29.13
C SER A 256 50.79 -4.30 29.83
N SER A 257 49.58 -4.37 29.30
CA SER A 257 48.34 -4.22 30.07
C SER A 257 47.19 -4.94 29.37
N LYS A 258 46.78 -6.05 29.99
CA LYS A 258 45.46 -6.67 29.90
C LYS A 258 44.37 -5.60 30.11
N ILE A 259 43.33 -5.61 29.29
CA ILE A 259 42.05 -4.99 29.65
C ILE A 259 40.96 -6.05 29.49
N SER A 260 40.47 -6.48 30.66
CA SER A 260 39.28 -7.27 30.89
C SER A 260 38.02 -6.43 30.67
N ILE A 261 37.04 -6.98 29.96
CA ILE A 261 35.70 -6.40 29.80
C ILE A 261 34.82 -6.96 30.93
N THR A 262 34.48 -6.12 31.90
CA THR A 262 33.48 -6.40 32.94
C THR A 262 32.12 -5.89 32.48
N SER A 263 31.13 -6.78 32.49
CA SER A 263 29.70 -6.48 32.34
C SER A 263 29.12 -5.98 33.67
N ASN A 264 28.56 -4.76 33.68
CA ASN A 264 27.77 -4.29 34.82
C ASN A 264 26.29 -4.17 34.46
N HIS A 265 25.52 -4.99 35.18
CA HIS A 265 24.12 -4.85 35.50
C HIS A 265 23.87 -3.61 36.38
N SER A 266 22.65 -3.07 36.29
CA SER A 266 21.68 -2.82 37.38
C SER A 266 21.11 -1.41 37.55
N HIS A 267 19.85 -1.44 38.02
CA HIS A 267 18.98 -0.42 38.64
C HIS A 267 18.03 0.32 37.69
N ALA A 268 16.73 -0.02 37.64
CA ALA A 268 15.71 -0.10 38.70
C ALA A 268 15.52 1.23 39.42
N GLY A 269 14.39 1.88 39.13
CA GLY A 269 13.95 3.14 39.73
C GLY A 269 12.45 3.30 39.52
N ASP A 270 11.69 2.62 40.37
CA ASP A 270 10.27 2.86 40.65
C ASP A 270 10.08 4.30 41.16
N LEU A 271 9.08 5.02 40.64
CA LEU A 271 8.44 6.12 41.36
C LEU A 271 7.01 6.34 40.83
N VAL A 272 6.08 5.71 41.56
CA VAL A 272 4.73 6.13 41.91
C VAL A 272 4.36 7.55 41.44
N ASN A 273 3.32 7.66 40.60
CA ASN A 273 2.34 8.73 40.80
C ASN A 273 0.91 8.31 40.41
N ARG A 274 0.06 8.24 41.43
CA ARG A 274 -1.38 8.03 41.35
C ARG A 274 -2.04 9.36 41.03
N HIS A 275 -2.73 9.45 39.90
CA HIS A 275 -3.90 10.33 39.82
C HIS A 275 -5.07 9.57 39.20
N ALA A 276 -6.07 9.35 40.06
CA ALA A 276 -7.38 8.86 39.71
C ALA A 276 -8.08 9.87 38.79
N SER A 277 -8.71 9.40 37.73
CA SER A 277 -9.73 10.16 37.00
C SER A 277 -10.85 9.23 36.57
N ARG A 278 -11.91 9.31 37.39
CA ARG A 278 -13.32 9.06 37.12
C ARG A 278 -13.69 8.58 35.72
N THR A 279 -14.18 7.34 35.73
CA THR A 279 -15.17 6.77 34.82
C THR A 279 -16.37 7.71 34.65
N ILE A 280 -16.63 8.17 33.43
CA ILE A 280 -17.93 8.73 33.01
C ILE A 280 -18.31 7.98 31.73
N TYR A 281 -19.25 7.06 31.87
CA TYR A 281 -19.99 6.48 30.75
C TYR A 281 -20.92 7.54 30.16
N PRO A 282 -20.90 7.83 28.85
CA PRO A 282 -22.02 8.47 28.21
C PRO A 282 -23.15 7.45 28.02
N LYS A 283 -24.28 7.78 28.66
CA LYS A 283 -25.60 7.17 28.53
C LYS A 283 -25.93 6.82 27.07
N SER A 284 -26.33 5.57 26.85
CA SER A 284 -27.10 5.13 25.68
C SER A 284 -28.35 6.00 25.57
N LEU A 285 -28.50 6.70 24.45
CA LEU A 285 -29.76 7.28 24.02
C LEU A 285 -30.45 6.21 23.17
N ASP A 286 -31.33 5.45 23.80
CA ASP A 286 -32.26 4.57 23.12
C ASP A 286 -33.25 5.45 22.33
N VAL A 287 -32.98 5.60 21.04
CA VAL A 287 -33.97 6.11 20.09
C VAL A 287 -34.92 4.97 19.78
N VAL A 288 -36.05 4.96 20.48
CA VAL A 288 -37.23 4.15 20.15
C VAL A 288 -37.77 4.66 18.82
N VAL A 289 -37.43 3.97 17.72
CA VAL A 289 -38.19 4.08 16.47
C VAL A 289 -39.29 3.04 16.50
N SER A 290 -40.46 3.45 16.94
CA SER A 290 -41.71 2.73 16.67
C SER A 290 -42.02 2.84 15.18
N GLY A 291 -41.94 1.73 14.46
CA GLY A 291 -42.27 1.64 13.04
C GLY A 291 -42.99 0.33 12.74
N LEU A 292 -44.31 0.43 12.62
CA LEU A 292 -45.29 -0.59 12.26
C LEU A 292 -44.81 -1.55 11.15
N GLU A 293 -44.79 -2.84 11.45
CA GLU A 293 -44.63 -3.90 10.45
C GLU A 293 -45.94 -4.08 9.67
N VAL A 294 -45.89 -3.87 8.35
CA VAL A 294 -46.86 -4.46 7.40
C VAL A 294 -46.06 -5.09 6.27
N GLY A 295 -46.30 -6.38 6.07
CA GLY A 295 -45.50 -7.29 5.27
C GLY A 295 -45.28 -6.87 3.82
N GLY A 296 -44.01 -6.82 3.44
CA GLY A 296 -43.56 -6.77 2.05
C GLY A 296 -42.14 -7.33 1.98
N LYS A 297 -41.98 -8.52 1.37
CA LYS A 297 -40.69 -9.16 1.11
C LYS A 297 -39.83 -8.24 0.26
N THR A 298 -38.97 -7.45 0.90
CA THR A 298 -37.93 -6.66 0.24
C THR A 298 -36.65 -7.48 0.24
N PHE A 299 -36.15 -7.76 -0.97
CA PHE A 299 -34.81 -8.25 -1.19
C PHE A 299 -33.82 -7.29 -0.50
N VAL A 300 -33.15 -7.76 0.56
CA VAL A 300 -32.02 -7.07 1.17
C VAL A 300 -30.83 -7.24 0.21
N LYS A 301 -30.81 -6.45 -0.87
CA LYS A 301 -29.56 -6.11 -1.54
C LYS A 301 -28.73 -5.40 -0.49
N GLN A 302 -27.60 -5.98 -0.08
CA GLN A 302 -26.62 -5.32 0.78
C GLN A 302 -26.24 -3.99 0.13
N LYS A 303 -26.91 -2.93 0.56
CA LYS A 303 -26.70 -1.55 0.13
C LYS A 303 -25.47 -1.09 0.88
N THR A 304 -24.29 -1.50 0.43
CA THR A 304 -23.02 -0.84 0.79
C THR A 304 -22.89 0.49 0.04
N SER A 305 -24.02 1.15 -0.25
CA SER A 305 -24.04 2.54 -0.71
C SER A 305 -23.41 3.35 0.41
N GLN A 306 -22.19 3.79 0.17
CA GLN A 306 -21.53 4.82 0.98
C GLN A 306 -22.52 5.99 1.04
N PHE A 307 -23.15 6.15 2.21
CA PHE A 307 -24.22 7.13 2.38
C PHE A 307 -23.59 8.51 2.30
N LEU A 308 -24.06 9.29 1.34
CA LEU A 308 -23.75 10.70 1.27
C LEU A 308 -24.55 11.39 2.40
N PRO A 309 -23.98 12.37 3.14
CA PRO A 309 -24.75 13.14 4.10
C PRO A 309 -25.99 13.76 3.44
N LEU A 310 -27.13 13.77 4.13
CA LEU A 310 -28.44 14.17 3.58
C LEU A 310 -28.38 15.56 2.90
N GLU A 311 -27.75 16.53 3.55
CA GLU A 311 -27.59 17.89 3.01
C GLU A 311 -26.82 17.91 1.67
N ARG A 312 -25.79 17.06 1.54
CA ARG A 312 -24.98 16.94 0.33
C ARG A 312 -25.75 16.22 -0.78
N GLU A 313 -26.56 15.23 -0.42
CA GLU A 313 -27.44 14.48 -1.32
C GLU A 313 -28.51 15.38 -1.92
N GLU A 314 -29.23 16.14 -1.08
CA GLU A 314 -30.21 17.13 -1.51
C GLU A 314 -29.59 18.17 -2.45
N ALA A 315 -28.40 18.69 -2.11
CA ALA A 315 -27.67 19.63 -2.97
C ALA A 315 -27.35 19.04 -4.35
N THR A 316 -27.02 17.74 -4.44
CA THR A 316 -26.79 17.06 -5.73
C THR A 316 -28.06 16.69 -6.48
N TYR A 317 -29.14 16.39 -5.76
CA TYR A 317 -30.42 16.01 -6.37
C TYR A 317 -31.06 17.16 -7.15
N ASN A 318 -30.79 18.40 -6.74
CA ASN A 318 -31.28 19.61 -7.42
C ASN A 318 -30.62 19.88 -8.77
N PHE A 319 -29.61 19.10 -9.18
CA PHE A 319 -28.98 19.26 -10.49
C PHE A 319 -29.76 18.57 -11.60
N PRO A 320 -29.71 19.11 -12.84
CA PRO A 320 -30.33 18.45 -13.99
C PRO A 320 -29.73 17.06 -14.20
N SER A 321 -30.57 16.03 -14.21
CA SER A 321 -30.16 14.68 -14.59
C SER A 321 -29.69 14.67 -16.05
N VAL A 322 -28.43 14.35 -16.27
CA VAL A 322 -27.87 14.14 -17.61
C VAL A 322 -28.23 12.72 -18.03
N SER A 323 -29.48 12.54 -18.49
CA SER A 323 -30.00 11.26 -18.98
C SER A 323 -29.72 11.10 -20.47
N ASP A 324 -28.46 11.26 -20.88
CA ASP A 324 -28.07 10.84 -22.22
C ASP A 324 -28.05 9.31 -22.21
N THR A 325 -28.82 8.68 -23.11
CA THR A 325 -28.76 7.24 -23.37
C THR A 325 -27.42 6.92 -24.02
N ILE A 326 -26.34 6.98 -23.24
CA ILE A 326 -24.99 6.76 -23.74
C ILE A 326 -24.80 5.26 -23.79
N SER A 327 -24.68 4.72 -25.00
CA SER A 327 -24.30 3.32 -25.21
C SER A 327 -22.83 3.14 -24.85
N ILE A 328 -22.56 2.91 -23.57
CA ILE A 328 -21.21 2.65 -23.06
C ILE A 328 -21.07 1.15 -22.86
N VAL A 329 -20.20 0.54 -23.65
CA VAL A 329 -19.77 -0.84 -23.39
C VAL A 329 -18.84 -0.80 -22.18
N GLU A 330 -19.30 -1.28 -21.01
CA GLU A 330 -18.57 -1.16 -19.74
C GLU A 330 -17.15 -1.72 -19.78
N SER A 331 -16.96 -2.85 -20.49
CA SER A 331 -15.64 -3.48 -20.68
C SER A 331 -14.70 -2.63 -21.53
N GLU A 332 -15.24 -1.81 -22.43
CA GLU A 332 -14.43 -0.88 -23.21
C GLU A 332 -14.08 0.38 -22.41
N ASN A 333 -14.88 0.79 -21.44
CA ASN A 333 -14.66 2.01 -20.64
C ASN A 333 -13.70 1.81 -19.44
N LEU A 334 -12.57 1.14 -19.69
CA LEU A 334 -11.54 0.86 -18.69
C LEU A 334 -10.16 1.22 -19.23
N PHE A 335 -9.48 2.12 -18.54
CA PHE A 335 -8.19 2.69 -18.96
C PHE A 335 -7.17 2.54 -17.84
N ASP A 336 -5.98 2.02 -18.13
CA ASP A 336 -4.91 2.03 -17.13
C ASP A 336 -4.26 3.42 -17.02
N ARG A 337 -3.55 3.65 -15.91
CA ARG A 337 -2.90 4.96 -15.66
C ARG A 337 -1.80 5.27 -16.67
N ALA A 338 -1.09 4.26 -17.17
CA ALA A 338 0.03 4.45 -18.11
C ALA A 338 -0.49 4.90 -19.48
N PHE A 339 -1.58 4.29 -19.96
CA PHE A 339 -2.31 4.70 -21.15
C PHE A 339 -2.82 6.14 -21.03
N LEU A 340 -3.49 6.47 -19.92
CA LEU A 340 -3.96 7.83 -19.68
C LEU A 340 -2.78 8.82 -19.63
N LYS A 341 -1.66 8.46 -19.01
CA LYS A 341 -0.45 9.29 -18.98
C LYS A 341 0.19 9.46 -20.37
N HIS A 342 0.17 8.42 -21.19
CA HIS A 342 0.73 8.44 -22.54
C HIS A 342 -0.13 9.31 -23.48
N ILE A 343 -1.43 9.06 -23.52
CA ILE A 343 -2.36 9.81 -24.38
C ILE A 343 -2.55 11.22 -23.84
N LEU A 344 -2.70 11.39 -22.52
CA LEU A 344 -3.01 12.66 -21.87
C LEU A 344 -1.81 13.53 -21.48
N GLY A 345 -0.59 13.00 -21.65
CA GLY A 345 0.66 13.68 -21.33
C GLY A 345 1.22 13.34 -19.95
N GLU A 346 2.57 13.26 -19.88
CA GLU A 346 3.31 12.74 -18.73
C GLU A 346 3.37 13.69 -17.51
N GLY A 347 3.00 14.96 -17.71
CA GLY A 347 2.99 16.02 -16.69
C GLY A 347 1.76 16.06 -15.79
N ALA A 348 0.85 15.08 -15.89
CA ALA A 348 -0.40 15.03 -15.12
C ALA A 348 -0.19 14.68 -13.63
N SER A 349 0.36 15.63 -12.87
CA SER A 349 -0.03 15.77 -11.46
C SER A 349 -1.54 15.97 -11.45
N ALA A 350 -2.24 15.25 -10.57
CA ALA A 350 -3.67 14.91 -10.66
C ALA A 350 -4.68 16.06 -10.83
N LEU A 351 -4.25 17.32 -10.89
CA LEU A 351 -5.13 18.48 -10.77
C LEU A 351 -4.99 19.55 -11.87
N ASN A 352 -3.91 19.69 -12.68
CA ASN A 352 -3.84 20.76 -13.71
C ASN A 352 -2.80 20.52 -14.85
N TYR A 353 -3.20 20.31 -16.12
CA TYR A 353 -2.31 20.46 -17.29
C TYR A 353 -3.04 20.76 -18.62
N HIS A 354 -2.29 21.28 -19.61
CA HIS A 354 -2.71 21.71 -20.94
C HIS A 354 -2.31 20.68 -22.01
N PHE A 355 -3.24 20.35 -22.91
CA PHE A 355 -3.00 19.43 -24.01
C PHE A 355 -2.65 20.18 -25.29
N SER A 356 -1.73 19.63 -26.07
CA SER A 356 -1.54 20.02 -27.47
C SER A 356 -1.71 18.76 -28.32
N MET A 357 -2.95 18.41 -28.64
CA MET A 357 -3.21 17.54 -29.79
C MET A 357 -3.04 18.41 -31.03
N LYS A 358 -2.01 18.14 -31.84
CA LYS A 358 -1.71 18.84 -33.09
C LYS A 358 -2.75 18.57 -34.21
N ASN A 359 -3.99 18.23 -33.87
CA ASN A 359 -5.07 18.15 -34.85
C ASN A 359 -5.76 19.51 -34.89
N GLU A 360 -5.70 20.16 -36.05
CA GLU A 360 -6.09 21.54 -36.41
C GLU A 360 -7.59 21.91 -36.18
N LEU A 361 -8.33 21.18 -35.35
CA LEU A 361 -9.78 21.33 -35.18
C LEU A 361 -10.25 21.61 -33.75
N PHE A 362 -9.34 21.67 -32.78
CA PHE A 362 -9.69 22.12 -31.42
C PHE A 362 -9.36 23.59 -31.24
N ASP A 363 -10.40 24.42 -31.21
CA ASP A 363 -10.36 25.87 -30.99
C ASP A 363 -9.42 26.22 -29.82
N GLU A 364 -8.30 26.87 -30.12
CA GLU A 364 -7.22 27.22 -29.17
C GLU A 364 -7.73 28.05 -27.98
N LYS A 365 -8.89 28.70 -28.12
CA LYS A 365 -9.40 29.65 -27.14
C LYS A 365 -10.12 29.00 -25.95
N ASN A 366 -10.36 27.69 -25.95
CA ASN A 366 -11.18 27.05 -24.91
C ASN A 366 -10.60 25.78 -24.27
N THR A 367 -9.38 25.36 -24.63
CA THR A 367 -9.06 23.92 -24.50
C THR A 367 -7.75 23.61 -23.75
N THR A 368 -7.59 24.14 -22.54
CA THR A 368 -6.83 23.42 -21.49
C THR A 368 -7.59 22.14 -21.12
N LEU A 369 -7.45 21.06 -21.92
CA LEU A 369 -7.98 19.73 -21.58
C LEU A 369 -7.27 19.23 -20.33
N SER A 370 -7.86 19.59 -19.21
CA SER A 370 -7.41 19.18 -17.91
C SER A 370 -8.43 18.22 -17.35
N TYR A 371 -7.94 17.17 -16.70
CA TYR A 371 -8.75 16.04 -16.28
C TYR A 371 -8.51 15.73 -14.80
N LEU A 372 -9.50 15.08 -14.19
CA LEU A 372 -9.46 14.61 -12.81
C LEU A 372 -9.37 13.09 -12.81
N CYS A 373 -8.53 12.54 -11.93
CA CYS A 373 -8.37 11.11 -11.72
C CYS A 373 -8.52 10.67 -10.25
N PRO A 374 -9.65 10.96 -9.58
CA PRO A 374 -9.90 10.46 -8.23
C PRO A 374 -9.97 8.93 -8.21
N THR A 375 -9.60 8.34 -7.08
CA THR A 375 -9.74 6.90 -6.81
C THR A 375 -10.82 6.67 -5.75
N LEU A 376 -11.70 5.69 -5.96
CA LEU A 376 -12.84 5.44 -5.06
C LEU A 376 -12.43 5.12 -3.63
N ASP A 377 -11.27 4.49 -3.43
CA ASP A 377 -10.75 4.16 -2.08
C ASP A 377 -10.45 5.39 -1.23
N HIS A 378 -10.18 6.54 -1.87
CA HIS A 378 -9.93 7.82 -1.19
C HIS A 378 -11.14 8.78 -1.26
N HIS A 379 -12.04 8.55 -2.21
CA HIS A 379 -13.15 9.44 -2.50
C HIS A 379 -14.46 8.63 -2.57
N PRO A 380 -15.01 8.24 -1.42
CA PRO A 380 -16.20 7.41 -1.36
C PRO A 380 -17.44 8.09 -1.97
N TRP A 381 -17.44 9.42 -2.01
CA TRP A 381 -18.54 10.22 -2.55
C TRP A 381 -18.38 10.58 -4.04
N CYS A 382 -17.36 10.02 -4.70
CA CYS A 382 -17.14 10.21 -6.12
C CYS A 382 -18.21 9.42 -6.92
N PRO A 383 -18.77 9.99 -8.00
CA PRO A 383 -19.72 9.27 -8.84
C PRO A 383 -19.12 7.97 -9.40
N ARG A 384 -19.94 6.93 -9.55
CA ARG A 384 -19.49 5.61 -9.99
C ARG A 384 -19.94 5.26 -11.42
N ILE A 385 -21.02 5.89 -11.85
CA ILE A 385 -21.57 5.75 -13.20
C ILE A 385 -21.64 7.12 -13.88
N PRO A 386 -21.53 7.16 -15.22
CA PRO A 386 -21.71 8.40 -15.99
C PRO A 386 -23.05 9.06 -15.71
N GLY A 387 -23.10 10.39 -15.74
CA GLY A 387 -24.30 11.18 -15.45
C GLY A 387 -24.55 11.47 -13.97
N GLN A 388 -23.95 10.73 -13.04
CA GLN A 388 -24.09 11.01 -11.60
C GLN A 388 -23.32 12.25 -11.16
N HIS A 389 -23.92 13.03 -10.26
CA HIS A 389 -23.23 14.07 -9.51
C HIS A 389 -22.54 13.47 -8.27
N GLY A 390 -21.63 14.21 -7.65
CA GLY A 390 -21.01 13.77 -6.41
C GLY A 390 -20.00 14.76 -5.86
N TYR A 391 -19.08 14.26 -5.03
CA TYR A 391 -18.08 15.07 -4.36
C TYR A 391 -16.72 14.36 -4.36
N ILE A 392 -15.64 15.13 -4.37
CA ILE A 392 -14.30 14.60 -4.09
C ILE A 392 -13.59 15.49 -3.10
N PHE A 393 -12.71 14.87 -2.32
CA PHE A 393 -11.93 15.55 -1.30
C PHE A 393 -10.62 16.01 -1.91
N VAL A 394 -10.35 17.31 -1.89
CA VAL A 394 -9.13 17.86 -2.50
C VAL A 394 -7.95 17.64 -1.55
N GLY A 395 -6.83 17.21 -2.11
CA GLY A 395 -5.61 17.03 -1.34
C GLY A 395 -5.14 18.32 -0.67
N LEU A 396 -4.48 18.17 0.47
CA LEU A 396 -3.89 19.28 1.21
C LEU A 396 -2.62 19.73 0.47
N GLY A 397 -2.66 20.93 -0.10
CA GLY A 397 -1.56 21.45 -0.92
C GLY A 397 -1.97 22.67 -1.76
N LYS A 398 -1.20 22.94 -2.81
CA LYS A 398 -1.38 24.11 -3.71
C LYS A 398 -2.75 24.13 -4.41
N ASP A 399 -3.41 22.99 -4.49
CA ASP A 399 -4.67 22.85 -5.23
C ASP A 399 -5.90 23.28 -4.43
N LYS A 400 -5.75 23.62 -3.15
CA LYS A 400 -6.87 24.11 -2.31
C LYS A 400 -7.55 25.33 -2.95
N ASP A 401 -6.77 26.23 -3.53
CA ASP A 401 -7.26 27.47 -4.13
C ASP A 401 -7.58 27.33 -5.63
N ALA A 402 -7.26 26.18 -6.24
CA ALA A 402 -7.44 25.95 -7.68
C ALA A 402 -8.92 25.93 -8.12
N TYR A 403 -9.85 25.72 -7.18
CA TYR A 403 -11.28 25.59 -7.44
C TYR A 403 -12.11 26.75 -6.86
N ARG A 404 -11.47 27.91 -6.63
CA ARG A 404 -12.18 29.12 -6.18
C ARG A 404 -13.19 29.61 -7.21
N ALA A 405 -12.88 29.41 -8.50
CA ALA A 405 -13.82 29.59 -9.61
C ALA A 405 -14.23 28.21 -10.16
N PRO A 406 -15.49 28.00 -10.57
CA PRO A 406 -15.89 26.75 -11.20
C PRO A 406 -15.11 26.48 -12.50
N VAL A 407 -14.64 25.25 -12.69
CA VAL A 407 -13.89 24.84 -13.88
C VAL A 407 -14.47 23.55 -14.46
N ILE A 408 -14.54 23.42 -15.79
CA ILE A 408 -14.98 22.19 -16.46
C ILE A 408 -13.78 21.27 -16.67
N ARG A 409 -13.90 20.00 -16.27
CA ARG A 409 -12.85 18.97 -16.37
C ARG A 409 -13.41 17.65 -16.85
N HIS A 410 -12.60 16.87 -17.55
CA HIS A 410 -12.91 15.46 -17.83
C HIS A 410 -12.69 14.63 -16.57
N LEU A 411 -13.62 13.74 -16.21
CA LEU A 411 -13.53 12.92 -15.00
C LEU A 411 -13.24 11.45 -15.35
N PHE A 412 -12.17 10.92 -14.76
CA PHE A 412 -11.83 9.50 -14.77
C PHE A 412 -11.80 8.97 -13.35
N VAL A 413 -12.57 7.94 -13.04
CA VAL A 413 -12.66 7.39 -11.69
C VAL A 413 -11.91 6.07 -11.60
N GLY A 414 -10.89 6.03 -10.74
CA GLY A 414 -10.13 4.83 -10.45
C GLY A 414 -10.94 3.87 -9.61
N LEU A 415 -11.20 2.68 -10.17
CA LEU A 415 -11.90 1.60 -9.47
C LEU A 415 -11.02 1.03 -8.34
N PRO A 416 -11.58 0.36 -7.32
CA PRO A 416 -10.80 -0.34 -6.30
C PRO A 416 -9.78 -1.27 -6.94
N LYS A 417 -8.60 -1.40 -6.33
CA LYS A 417 -7.57 -2.31 -6.86
C LYS A 417 -8.07 -3.74 -6.77
N ASP A 418 -8.05 -4.42 -7.90
CA ASP A 418 -8.26 -5.87 -7.97
C ASP A 418 -6.95 -6.62 -7.67
N GLN A 419 -6.99 -7.95 -7.61
CA GLN A 419 -5.84 -8.84 -7.36
C GLN A 419 -4.64 -8.54 -8.30
N THR A 420 -4.91 -7.97 -9.48
CA THR A 420 -3.91 -7.62 -10.50
C THR A 420 -2.97 -6.46 -10.11
N LYS A 421 -3.16 -5.83 -8.92
CA LYS A 421 -2.40 -4.69 -8.37
C LYS A 421 -2.43 -3.40 -9.20
N GLN A 422 -2.81 -3.47 -10.47
CA GLN A 422 -2.94 -2.32 -11.36
C GLN A 422 -4.33 -1.70 -11.21
N ARG A 423 -4.37 -0.38 -11.04
CA ARG A 423 -5.63 0.36 -10.96
C ARG A 423 -6.11 0.72 -12.36
N VAL A 424 -7.35 0.34 -12.67
CA VAL A 424 -8.07 0.77 -13.87
C VAL A 424 -8.97 1.96 -13.57
N PHE A 425 -9.15 2.82 -14.56
CA PHE A 425 -9.89 4.06 -14.48
C PHE A 425 -11.03 4.04 -15.50
N ARG A 426 -12.21 4.49 -15.08
CA ARG A 426 -13.41 4.58 -15.91
C ARG A 426 -13.68 6.03 -16.27
N TYR A 427 -13.92 6.35 -17.54
CA TYR A 427 -14.30 7.70 -17.95
C TYR A 427 -15.78 7.96 -17.66
N LEU A 428 -16.10 9.05 -16.96
CA LEU A 428 -17.47 9.39 -16.54
C LEU A 428 -18.08 10.60 -17.25
N GLY A 429 -17.30 11.35 -18.04
CA GLY A 429 -17.78 12.53 -18.78
C GLY A 429 -17.09 13.85 -18.42
N LYS A 430 -17.74 14.96 -18.77
CA LYS A 430 -17.34 16.34 -18.43
C LYS A 430 -18.10 16.82 -17.20
N TYR A 431 -17.36 17.35 -16.24
CA TYR A 431 -17.89 17.80 -14.95
C TYR A 431 -17.51 19.24 -14.71
N LYS A 432 -18.47 20.04 -14.25
CA LYS A 432 -18.22 21.33 -13.63
C LYS A 432 -17.81 21.08 -12.18
N VAL A 433 -16.58 21.50 -11.88
CA VAL A 433 -15.93 21.31 -10.59
C VAL A 433 -16.00 22.64 -9.84
N SER A 434 -16.63 22.65 -8.67
CA SER A 434 -16.80 23.87 -7.87
C SER A 434 -16.33 23.63 -6.44
N GLY A 435 -15.61 24.58 -5.85
CA GLY A 435 -15.32 24.58 -4.42
C GLY A 435 -16.61 24.63 -3.60
N VAL A 436 -16.70 23.77 -2.58
CA VAL A 436 -17.79 23.81 -1.59
C VAL A 436 -17.19 23.90 -0.19
N GLU A 437 -18.05 24.07 0.82
CA GLU A 437 -17.60 24.08 2.20
C GLU A 437 -16.86 22.79 2.55
N PRO A 438 -15.72 22.88 3.27
CA PRO A 438 -15.00 21.72 3.80
C PRO A 438 -15.91 20.82 4.62
N LEU A 439 -15.53 19.56 4.77
CA LEU A 439 -16.32 18.61 5.57
C LEU A 439 -16.52 19.10 7.00
N LEU A 440 -17.76 19.00 7.47
CA LEU A 440 -18.09 19.18 8.88
C LEU A 440 -17.57 17.99 9.72
N PRO A 441 -17.38 18.15 11.04
CA PRO A 441 -16.97 17.04 11.90
C PRO A 441 -17.92 15.84 11.84
N GLU A 442 -19.22 16.11 11.72
CA GLU A 442 -20.26 15.08 11.62
C GLU A 442 -20.13 14.31 10.30
N GLU A 443 -19.91 15.02 9.19
CA GLU A 443 -19.64 14.45 7.88
C GLU A 443 -18.36 13.62 7.86
N TRP A 444 -17.29 14.12 8.49
CA TRP A 444 -16.02 13.41 8.64
C TRP A 444 -16.19 12.08 9.38
N CYS A 445 -17.00 12.06 10.43
CA CYS A 445 -17.32 10.86 11.21
C CYS A 445 -18.08 9.78 10.41
N THR A 446 -18.74 10.14 9.29
CA THR A 446 -19.38 9.15 8.40
C THR A 446 -18.40 8.37 7.54
N LEU A 447 -17.16 8.84 7.39
CA LEU A 447 -16.12 8.15 6.62
C LEU A 447 -15.59 6.93 7.39
N SER A 448 -15.14 5.91 6.64
CA SER A 448 -14.51 4.75 7.27
C SER A 448 -13.21 5.15 7.97
N LYS A 449 -12.85 4.41 9.03
CA LYS A 449 -11.60 4.67 9.79
C LYS A 449 -10.36 4.59 8.89
N GLU A 450 -10.36 3.67 7.92
CA GLU A 450 -9.30 3.58 6.92
C GLU A 450 -9.13 4.87 6.12
N ILE A 451 -10.23 5.43 5.59
CA ILE A 451 -10.20 6.70 4.85
C ILE A 451 -9.75 7.84 5.77
N GLN A 452 -10.25 7.89 7.00
CA GLN A 452 -9.83 8.88 7.99
C GLN A 452 -8.32 8.84 8.24
N HIS A 453 -7.75 7.64 8.42
CA HIS A 453 -6.32 7.43 8.59
C HIS A 453 -5.51 7.86 7.36
N ILE A 454 -5.97 7.53 6.15
CA ILE A 454 -5.30 7.95 4.91
C ILE A 454 -5.25 9.48 4.82
N TYR A 455 -6.36 10.17 5.10
CA TYR A 455 -6.40 11.63 5.10
C TYR A 455 -5.50 12.25 6.16
N ALA A 456 -5.48 11.70 7.38
CA ALA A 456 -4.58 12.18 8.42
C ALA A 456 -3.11 11.98 8.04
N SER A 457 -2.74 10.86 7.39
CA SER A 457 -1.36 10.66 6.90
C SER A 457 -1.00 11.65 5.79
N LEU A 458 -1.91 11.86 4.83
CA LEU A 458 -1.72 12.86 3.77
C LEU A 458 -1.60 14.29 4.32
N THR A 459 -2.32 14.60 5.41
CA THR A 459 -2.20 15.89 6.12
C THR A 459 -0.81 16.08 6.69
N ARG A 460 -0.29 15.06 7.36
CA ARG A 460 1.07 15.07 7.90
C ARG A 460 2.11 15.21 6.80
N GLU A 461 2.03 14.37 5.76
CA GLU A 461 3.02 14.28 4.69
C GLU A 461 3.00 15.49 3.76
N LYS A 462 1.83 15.87 3.23
CA LYS A 462 1.70 16.94 2.23
C LYS A 462 1.52 18.31 2.86
N GLY A 463 0.79 18.38 3.98
CA GLY A 463 0.58 19.61 4.74
C GLY A 463 1.79 20.00 5.59
N LYS A 464 2.77 19.10 5.75
CA LYS A 464 3.92 19.26 6.65
C LYS A 464 3.48 19.58 8.09
N ASP A 465 2.39 18.96 8.52
CA ASP A 465 1.86 19.15 9.87
C ASP A 465 2.79 18.46 10.89
N PRO A 466 3.29 19.17 11.92
CA PRO A 466 4.23 18.60 12.88
C PRO A 466 3.59 17.64 13.88
N ARG A 467 2.26 17.61 13.98
CA ARG A 467 1.52 16.79 14.95
C ARG A 467 1.64 15.30 14.63
N GLN A 468 1.49 14.47 15.68
CA GLN A 468 1.43 13.02 15.49
C GLN A 468 0.12 12.61 14.79
N LEU A 469 0.11 11.44 14.14
CA LEU A 469 -1.06 10.98 13.37
C LEU A 469 -2.34 10.93 14.22
N ALA A 470 -2.24 10.48 15.48
CA ALA A 470 -3.38 10.43 16.41
C ALA A 470 -3.90 11.83 16.78
N GLU A 471 -3.01 12.81 16.94
CA GLU A 471 -3.38 14.20 17.21
C GLU A 471 -4.04 14.87 16.00
N ILE A 472 -3.60 14.53 14.79
CA ILE A 472 -4.21 15.00 13.53
C ILE A 472 -5.64 14.45 13.40
N LEU A 473 -5.83 13.14 13.65
CA LEU A 473 -7.17 12.53 13.66
C LEU A 473 -8.07 13.22 14.68
N PHE A 474 -7.59 13.38 15.91
CA PHE A 474 -8.33 14.09 16.96
C PHE A 474 -8.66 15.53 16.57
N ALA A 475 -7.76 16.22 15.86
CA ALA A 475 -8.01 17.57 15.37
C ALA A 475 -9.12 17.62 14.29
N TYR A 476 -9.24 16.60 13.42
CA TYR A 476 -10.38 16.47 12.52
C TYR A 476 -11.68 16.17 13.27
N ASP A 477 -11.64 15.23 14.22
CA ASP A 477 -12.81 14.85 15.03
C ASP A 477 -13.35 16.04 15.85
N LYS A 478 -12.49 16.97 16.26
CA LYS A 478 -12.86 18.22 16.94
C LYS A 478 -13.20 19.37 15.99
N GLY A 479 -13.01 19.20 14.67
CA GLY A 479 -13.23 20.25 13.68
C GLY A 479 -12.18 21.36 13.62
N ASN A 480 -11.06 21.18 14.33
CA ASN A 480 -9.90 22.09 14.26
C ASN A 480 -9.18 21.98 12.90
N LEU A 481 -9.23 20.79 12.29
CA LEU A 481 -8.90 20.56 10.90
C LEU A 481 -10.18 20.16 10.15
N ARG A 482 -10.26 20.55 8.88
CA ARG A 482 -11.38 20.18 8.00
C ARG A 482 -10.87 19.74 6.65
N VAL A 483 -11.49 18.72 6.08
CA VAL A 483 -11.09 18.16 4.78
C VAL A 483 -11.66 19.06 3.68
N PRO A 484 -10.81 19.67 2.81
CA PRO A 484 -11.30 20.43 1.67
C PRO A 484 -12.13 19.54 0.73
N CYS A 485 -13.27 20.05 0.28
CA CYS A 485 -14.20 19.30 -0.56
C CYS A 485 -14.57 20.11 -1.80
N ILE A 486 -14.71 19.43 -2.94
CA ILE A 486 -15.22 20.01 -4.18
C ILE A 486 -16.42 19.20 -4.67
N GLN A 487 -17.37 19.91 -5.25
CA GLN A 487 -18.56 19.33 -5.86
C GLN A 487 -18.31 19.04 -7.33
N LEU A 488 -18.80 17.89 -7.77
CA LEU A 488 -18.76 17.40 -9.13
C LEU A 488 -20.18 17.43 -9.71
N GLN A 489 -20.45 18.41 -10.57
CA GLN A 489 -21.70 18.47 -11.34
C GLN A 489 -21.46 17.93 -12.75
N CYS A 490 -22.04 16.78 -13.10
CA CYS A 490 -22.03 16.30 -14.48
C CYS A 490 -22.66 17.34 -15.41
N VAL A 491 -21.95 17.70 -16.49
CA VAL A 491 -22.41 18.65 -17.51
C VAL A 491 -22.88 17.90 -18.75
N SER A 492 -22.06 16.96 -19.22
CA SER A 492 -22.35 16.13 -20.39
C SER A 492 -21.38 14.96 -20.47
N PHE A 493 -21.70 13.95 -21.29
CA PHE A 493 -20.76 12.91 -21.66
C PHE A 493 -20.17 13.20 -23.05
N ASP A 494 -18.88 13.51 -23.11
CA ASP A 494 -18.21 13.77 -24.39
C ASP A 494 -17.94 12.46 -25.14
N GLN A 495 -18.91 12.06 -25.95
CA GLN A 495 -18.85 10.85 -26.78
C GLN A 495 -17.69 10.90 -27.77
N SER A 496 -17.41 12.07 -28.35
CA SER A 496 -16.33 12.23 -29.34
C SER A 496 -14.96 11.94 -28.72
N PHE A 497 -14.73 12.50 -27.53
CA PHE A 497 -13.52 12.24 -26.74
C PHE A 497 -13.42 10.78 -26.32
N TYR A 498 -14.52 10.19 -25.85
CA TYR A 498 -14.55 8.76 -25.47
C TYR A 498 -14.22 7.84 -26.66
N THR A 499 -14.85 8.05 -27.82
CA THR A 499 -14.58 7.26 -29.04
C THR A 499 -13.11 7.40 -29.49
N ALA A 500 -12.52 8.59 -29.38
CA ALA A 500 -11.11 8.81 -29.65
C ALA A 500 -10.21 8.00 -28.70
N LEU A 501 -10.49 7.98 -27.39
CA LEU A 501 -9.75 7.18 -26.42
C LEU A 501 -9.81 5.68 -26.73
N ILE A 502 -10.99 5.15 -27.05
CA ILE A 502 -11.16 3.74 -27.42
C ILE A 502 -10.38 3.41 -28.69
N SER A 503 -10.41 4.30 -29.68
CA SER A 503 -9.71 4.13 -30.95
C SER A 503 -8.19 4.07 -30.76
N HIS A 504 -7.63 4.99 -29.95
CA HIS A 504 -6.21 4.98 -29.59
C HIS A 504 -5.80 3.72 -28.84
N ARG A 505 -6.60 3.26 -27.87
CA ARG A 505 -6.31 2.01 -27.14
C ARG A 505 -6.29 0.80 -28.07
N LYS A 506 -7.26 0.70 -28.99
CA LYS A 506 -7.33 -0.38 -29.99
C LYS A 506 -6.16 -0.34 -30.97
N ALA A 507 -5.66 0.85 -31.33
CA ALA A 507 -4.47 0.98 -32.18
C ALA A 507 -3.20 0.51 -31.46
N GLY A 508 -3.04 0.85 -30.18
CA GLY A 508 -1.87 0.46 -29.37
C GLY A 508 -1.78 -1.04 -29.09
N GLN A 509 -2.89 -1.79 -29.12
CA GLN A 509 -2.89 -3.25 -28.95
C GLN A 509 -2.47 -4.05 -30.20
N LYS A 510 -2.44 -3.40 -31.37
CA LYS A 510 -2.05 -4.04 -32.64
C LYS A 510 -0.56 -3.91 -32.95
N SER A 511 0.13 -3.00 -32.28
CA SER A 511 1.58 -2.84 -32.34
C SER A 511 2.25 -3.73 -31.30
#